data_AF-A0AAF0L3P5-F1
#
_entry.id   AF-A0AAF0L3P5-F1
#
_cell.length_a   1.000
_cell.length_b   1.000
_cell.length_c   1.000
_cell.angle_alpha   90.00
_cell.angle_beta   90.00
_cell.angle_gamma   90.00
#
_symmetry.space_group_name_H-M   'P 1'
#
loop_
_entity.id
_entity.type
_entity.pdbx_description
1 polymer ?
#
loop_
_entity_poly.entity_id
_entity_poly.type
_entity_poly.pdbx_seq_one_letter_code
_entity_poly.pdbx_strand_id
1 'polypeptide(L)'
;MDDSAQRWVQRLRDGEVPPTWRIVLVTSLVSVVGAFLLWELFVHPAVTQGIADASRRSGVLLLIPPVLVLTGPVVALMAWSSGRRDRRTLAHIRASGTEPAFHLPVEKSALVTTEEFADPKPVVWTVDDAGLHGWSPDHERPVHELPWERIRSFALAETQERGQQRYWGIWVNTSRGHVVLVPRTTLCRPFGAGQAKLDALVQVLRALRREIDRTSTARDTPPSAAARAPAHTARRRAREQRATGPGDTALG
;
A
#
# COMPACT_ATOMS: atom_id res chain seq x y z
N MET A 1 2.68 2.02 17.41
CA MET A 1 2.48 1.36 16.11
C MET A 1 3.31 0.09 16.17
N ASP A 2 2.71 -1.08 16.01
CA ASP A 2 3.44 -2.34 16.15
C ASP A 2 4.59 -2.42 15.13
N ASP A 3 5.77 -2.89 15.55
CA ASP A 3 6.96 -3.04 14.69
C ASP A 3 6.68 -3.85 13.42
N SER A 4 5.72 -4.77 13.51
CA SER A 4 5.28 -5.61 12.39
C SER A 4 4.57 -4.81 11.29
N ALA A 5 3.79 -3.78 11.67
CA ALA A 5 3.10 -2.90 10.75
C ALA A 5 4.09 -1.96 10.06
N GLN A 6 5.07 -1.41 10.79
CA GLN A 6 6.14 -0.59 10.19
C GLN A 6 6.97 -1.38 9.18
N ARG A 7 7.44 -2.58 9.54
CA ARG A 7 8.17 -3.46 8.60
C ARG A 7 7.33 -3.85 7.39
N TRP A 8 6.02 -3.94 7.54
CA TRP A 8 5.13 -4.21 6.42
C TRP A 8 5.00 -3.01 5.47
N VAL A 9 4.78 -1.80 5.99
CA VAL A 9 4.75 -0.56 5.19
C VAL A 9 6.08 -0.33 4.50
N GLN A 10 7.20 -0.57 5.18
CA GLN A 10 8.53 -0.39 4.61
C GLN A 10 8.75 -1.29 3.39
N ARG A 11 8.35 -2.57 3.45
CA ARG A 11 8.42 -3.46 2.28
C ARG A 11 7.58 -2.98 1.10
N LEU A 12 6.47 -2.29 1.34
CA LEU A 12 5.66 -1.70 0.27
C LEU A 12 6.31 -0.43 -0.29
N ARG A 13 7.01 0.36 0.53
CA ARG A 13 7.86 1.46 0.05
C ARG A 13 8.94 0.93 -0.87
N ASP A 14 9.68 -0.07 -0.41
CA ASP A 14 10.84 -0.62 -1.10
C ASP A 14 10.48 -1.52 -2.31
N GLY A 15 9.18 -1.81 -2.52
CA GLY A 15 8.73 -2.70 -3.59
C GLY A 15 9.24 -4.15 -3.42
N GLU A 16 9.50 -4.57 -2.18
CA GLU A 16 10.07 -5.87 -1.87
C GLU A 16 9.05 -7.00 -1.99
N VAL A 17 9.45 -8.06 -2.70
CA VAL A 17 8.66 -9.28 -2.84
C VAL A 17 9.02 -10.23 -1.69
N PRO A 18 8.09 -10.54 -0.77
CA PRO A 18 8.37 -11.51 0.28
C PRO A 18 8.61 -12.91 -0.30
N PRO A 19 9.42 -13.75 0.37
CA PRO A 19 9.72 -15.10 -0.08
C PRO A 19 8.43 -15.93 -0.20
N THR A 20 8.12 -16.38 -1.42
CA THR A 20 6.91 -17.15 -1.73
C THR A 20 7.04 -18.63 -1.34
N TRP A 21 8.27 -19.14 -1.16
CA TRP A 21 8.52 -20.55 -0.85
C TRP A 21 7.87 -21.02 0.46
N ARG A 22 7.75 -20.14 1.46
CA ARG A 22 7.09 -20.48 2.73
C ARG A 22 5.61 -20.83 2.54
N ILE A 23 4.92 -20.12 1.66
CA ILE A 23 3.52 -20.40 1.34
C ILE A 23 3.44 -21.75 0.64
N VAL A 24 4.29 -21.98 -0.37
CA VAL A 24 4.33 -23.24 -1.11
C VAL A 24 4.58 -24.42 -0.16
N LEU A 25 5.49 -24.27 0.81
CA LEU A 25 5.79 -25.31 1.80
C LEU A 25 4.58 -25.61 2.67
N VAL A 26 3.94 -24.57 3.24
CA VAL A 26 2.75 -24.74 4.08
C VAL A 26 1.59 -25.35 3.30
N THR A 27 1.32 -24.87 2.08
CA THR A 27 0.23 -25.44 1.26
C THR A 27 0.52 -26.87 0.83
N SER A 28 1.78 -27.20 0.54
CA SER A 28 2.18 -28.57 0.22
C SER A 28 1.99 -29.50 1.42
N LEU A 29 2.38 -29.07 2.62
CA LEU A 29 2.17 -29.82 3.85
C LEU A 29 0.68 -30.06 4.10
N VAL A 30 -0.15 -29.02 3.97
CA VAL A 30 -1.62 -29.13 4.10
C VAL A 30 -2.22 -30.12 3.11
N SER A 31 -1.76 -30.10 1.86
CA SER A 31 -2.21 -31.07 0.85
C SER A 31 -1.79 -32.50 1.15
N VAL A 32 -0.57 -32.71 1.64
CA VAL A 32 -0.10 -34.05 2.05
C VAL A 32 -0.94 -34.58 3.20
N VAL A 33 -1.24 -33.75 4.20
CA VAL A 33 -2.13 -34.12 5.32
C VAL A 33 -3.54 -34.44 4.82
N GLY A 34 -4.09 -33.62 3.91
CA GLY A 34 -5.39 -33.88 3.30
C GLY A 34 -5.43 -35.20 2.53
N ALA A 35 -4.37 -35.52 1.79
CA ALA A 35 -4.26 -36.76 1.02
C ALA A 35 -4.15 -37.99 1.95
N PHE A 36 -3.38 -37.86 3.04
CA PHE A 36 -3.28 -38.90 4.06
C PHE A 36 -4.63 -39.18 4.75
N LEU A 37 -5.36 -38.12 5.13
CA LEU A 37 -6.70 -38.28 5.72
C LEU A 37 -7.70 -38.90 4.74
N LEU A 38 -7.63 -38.53 3.46
CA LEU A 38 -8.47 -39.10 2.41
C LEU A 38 -8.16 -40.60 2.19
N TRP A 39 -6.87 -40.96 2.23
CA TRP A 39 -6.42 -42.35 2.16
C TRP A 39 -6.94 -43.18 3.34
N GLU A 40 -6.83 -42.68 4.57
CA GLU A 40 -7.36 -43.33 5.78
C GLU A 40 -8.87 -43.60 5.68
N LEU A 41 -9.64 -42.61 5.21
CA LEU A 41 -11.09 -42.76 4.96
C LEU A 41 -11.42 -43.82 3.90
N PHE A 42 -10.53 -44.02 2.92
CA PHE A 42 -10.70 -45.02 1.87
C PHE A 42 -10.34 -46.43 2.35
N VAL A 43 -9.26 -46.56 3.12
CA VAL A 43 -8.78 -47.85 3.66
C VAL A 43 -9.65 -48.35 4.81
N HIS A 44 -10.29 -47.45 5.57
CA HIS A 44 -11.16 -47.79 6.70
C HIS A 44 -12.63 -47.43 6.46
N PRO A 45 -13.36 -48.17 5.59
CA PRO A 45 -14.73 -47.86 5.21
C PRO A 45 -15.72 -47.88 6.39
N ALA A 46 -15.42 -48.65 7.44
CA ALA A 46 -16.21 -48.69 8.67
C ALA A 46 -16.27 -47.33 9.39
N VAL A 47 -15.17 -46.55 9.34
CA VAL A 47 -15.12 -45.20 9.92
C VAL A 47 -15.97 -44.24 9.10
N THR A 48 -15.89 -44.35 7.77
CA THR A 48 -16.65 -43.52 6.82
C THR A 48 -18.17 -43.74 6.96
N GLN A 49 -18.59 -45.00 7.10
CA GLN A 49 -19.98 -45.38 7.37
C GLN A 49 -20.45 -44.84 8.72
N GLY A 50 -19.64 -45.01 9.79
CA GLY A 50 -19.96 -44.47 11.11
C GLY A 50 -20.13 -42.94 11.14
N ILE A 51 -19.33 -42.19 10.36
CA ILE A 51 -19.43 -40.73 10.25
C ILE A 51 -20.65 -40.31 9.43
N ALA A 52 -20.96 -41.05 8.36
CA ALA A 52 -22.11 -40.77 7.49
C ALA A 52 -23.45 -41.01 8.21
N ASP A 53 -23.53 -42.07 9.00
CA ASP A 53 -24.76 -42.50 9.68
C ASP A 53 -25.05 -41.71 10.97
N ALA A 54 -24.03 -41.09 11.58
CA ALA A 54 -24.18 -40.39 12.86
C ALA A 54 -25.05 -39.12 12.78
N SER A 55 -24.89 -38.28 11.74
CA SER A 55 -25.77 -37.12 11.50
C SER A 55 -25.48 -36.43 10.15
N ARG A 56 -26.45 -35.68 9.63
CA ARG A 56 -26.29 -34.83 8.43
C ARG A 56 -25.18 -33.78 8.55
N ARG A 57 -24.85 -33.34 9.77
CA ARG A 57 -23.72 -32.41 10.04
C ARG A 57 -22.37 -33.15 10.08
N SER A 58 -22.35 -34.40 10.54
CA SER A 58 -21.16 -35.25 10.57
C SER A 58 -20.69 -35.61 9.16
N GLY A 59 -21.61 -35.78 8.20
CA GLY A 59 -21.27 -35.95 6.78
C GLY A 59 -20.46 -34.81 6.16
N VAL A 60 -20.53 -33.59 6.71
CA VAL A 60 -19.68 -32.46 6.26
C VAL A 60 -18.20 -32.71 6.57
N LEU A 61 -17.88 -33.49 7.61
CA LEU A 61 -16.50 -33.83 7.95
C LEU A 61 -15.82 -34.65 6.85
N LEU A 62 -16.59 -35.42 6.07
CA LEU A 62 -16.09 -36.16 4.90
C LEU A 62 -15.63 -35.23 3.77
N LEU A 63 -16.06 -33.97 3.76
CA LEU A 63 -15.62 -32.96 2.79
C LEU A 63 -14.30 -32.29 3.19
N ILE A 64 -13.85 -32.40 4.44
CA ILE A 64 -12.62 -31.76 4.92
C ILE A 64 -11.38 -32.27 4.16
N PRO A 65 -11.11 -33.59 4.07
CA PRO A 65 -9.97 -34.10 3.32
C PRO A 65 -9.92 -33.66 1.85
N PRO A 66 -10.99 -33.82 1.03
CA PRO A 66 -10.92 -33.38 -0.37
C PRO A 66 -10.76 -31.86 -0.49
N VAL A 67 -11.35 -31.06 0.42
CA VAL A 67 -11.11 -29.61 0.46
C VAL A 67 -9.64 -29.28 0.77
N LEU A 68 -9.01 -29.96 1.74
CA LEU A 68 -7.59 -29.76 2.06
C LEU A 68 -6.67 -30.13 0.88
N VAL A 69 -6.98 -31.23 0.18
CA VAL A 69 -6.22 -31.66 -1.01
C VAL A 69 -6.32 -30.62 -2.13
N LEU A 70 -7.51 -30.07 -2.38
CA LEU A 70 -7.74 -29.11 -3.47
C LEU A 70 -7.26 -27.69 -3.15
N THR A 71 -7.38 -27.25 -1.89
CA THR A 71 -7.03 -25.87 -1.50
C THR A 71 -5.54 -25.59 -1.67
N GLY A 72 -4.66 -26.52 -1.33
CA GLY A 72 -3.22 -26.31 -1.44
C GLY A 72 -2.71 -26.02 -2.86
N PRO A 73 -3.01 -26.86 -3.88
CA PRO A 73 -2.63 -26.61 -5.27
C PRO A 73 -3.25 -25.34 -5.83
N VAL A 74 -4.52 -25.06 -5.50
CA VAL A 74 -5.21 -23.84 -5.94
C VAL A 74 -4.50 -22.60 -5.39
N VAL A 75 -4.20 -22.57 -4.09
CA VAL A 75 -3.49 -21.44 -3.46
C VAL A 75 -2.07 -21.30 -4.02
N ALA A 76 -1.35 -22.41 -4.23
CA ALA A 76 -0.02 -22.40 -4.83
C ALA A 76 -0.05 -21.83 -6.26
N LEU A 77 -1.02 -22.24 -7.08
CA LEU A 77 -1.21 -21.74 -8.45
C LEU A 77 -1.59 -20.25 -8.46
N MET A 78 -2.45 -19.80 -7.54
CA MET A 78 -2.79 -18.39 -7.39
C MET A 78 -1.58 -17.54 -6.96
N ALA A 79 -0.76 -18.04 -6.03
CA ALA A 79 0.46 -17.36 -5.61
C ALA A 79 1.50 -17.30 -6.73
N TRP A 80 1.66 -18.39 -7.49
CA TRP A 80 2.59 -18.43 -8.63
C TRP A 80 2.16 -17.48 -9.76
N SER A 81 0.89 -17.52 -10.16
CA SER A 81 0.36 -16.66 -11.23
C SER A 81 0.37 -15.18 -10.84
N SER A 82 -0.03 -14.85 -9.61
CA SER A 82 0.09 -13.49 -9.06
C SER A 82 1.55 -13.04 -9.01
N GLY A 83 2.45 -13.93 -8.58
CA GLY A 83 3.88 -13.63 -8.52
C GLY A 83 4.51 -13.33 -9.88
N ARG A 84 4.11 -14.07 -10.93
CA ARG A 84 4.58 -13.81 -12.30
C ARG A 84 4.11 -12.45 -12.82
N ARG A 85 2.84 -12.10 -12.58
CA ARG A 85 2.28 -10.80 -12.99
C ARG A 85 2.96 -9.65 -12.26
N ASP A 86 3.05 -9.71 -10.94
CA ASP A 86 3.64 -8.65 -10.14
C ASP A 86 5.12 -8.43 -10.47
N ARG A 87 5.90 -9.50 -10.70
CA ARG A 87 7.31 -9.39 -11.12
C ARG A 87 7.47 -8.72 -12.48
N ARG A 88 6.59 -8.99 -13.44
CA ARG A 88 6.59 -8.29 -14.74
C ARG A 88 6.27 -6.82 -14.55
N THR A 89 5.24 -6.50 -13.78
CA THR A 89 4.87 -5.12 -13.47
C THR A 89 5.99 -4.36 -12.77
N LEU A 90 6.67 -4.97 -11.79
CA LEU A 90 7.83 -4.37 -11.13
C LEU A 90 9.02 -4.19 -12.08
N ALA A 91 9.20 -5.08 -13.06
CA ALA A 91 10.23 -4.90 -14.08
C ALA A 91 9.92 -3.66 -14.94
N HIS A 92 8.66 -3.46 -15.33
CA HIS A 92 8.22 -2.26 -16.07
C HIS A 92 8.40 -0.98 -15.25
N ILE A 93 8.02 -0.99 -13.97
CA ILE A 93 8.22 0.14 -13.05
C ILE A 93 9.70 0.51 -12.93
N ARG A 94 10.58 -0.50 -12.79
CA ARG A 94 12.04 -0.23 -12.70
C ARG A 94 12.61 0.26 -14.03
N ALA A 95 12.09 -0.25 -15.15
CA ALA A 95 12.52 0.14 -16.48
C ALA A 95 12.09 1.57 -16.86
N SER A 96 11.02 2.10 -16.25
CA SER A 96 10.58 3.48 -16.51
C SER A 96 11.51 4.54 -15.94
N GLY A 97 12.44 4.16 -15.04
CA GLY A 97 13.37 5.09 -14.39
C GLY A 97 12.70 5.98 -13.33
N THR A 98 11.45 5.71 -12.97
CA THR A 98 10.74 6.41 -11.90
C THR A 98 11.14 5.81 -10.56
N GLU A 99 11.41 6.65 -9.55
CA GLU A 99 11.63 6.22 -8.16
C GLU A 99 10.35 6.44 -7.33
N PRO A 100 9.44 5.46 -7.27
CA PRO A 100 8.21 5.59 -6.53
C PRO A 100 8.47 5.57 -5.02
N ALA A 101 7.82 6.48 -4.29
CA ALA A 101 7.84 6.51 -2.83
C ALA A 101 7.04 5.35 -2.21
N PHE A 102 6.08 4.78 -2.93
CA PHE A 102 5.23 3.70 -2.43
C PHE A 102 4.70 2.78 -3.53
N HIS A 103 4.62 1.46 -3.25
CA HIS A 103 4.00 0.46 -4.11
C HIS A 103 2.75 -0.12 -3.43
N LEU A 104 1.59 0.07 -4.06
CA LEU A 104 0.29 -0.40 -3.60
C LEU A 104 -0.23 -1.51 -4.53
N PRO A 105 -0.01 -2.80 -4.19
CA PRO A 105 -0.60 -3.89 -4.96
C PRO A 105 -2.11 -3.90 -4.77
N VAL A 106 -2.88 -4.04 -5.86
CA VAL A 106 -4.34 -4.05 -5.82
C VAL A 106 -4.92 -5.30 -6.49
N GLU A 107 -6.15 -5.65 -6.15
CA GLU A 107 -6.91 -6.70 -6.84
C GLU A 107 -7.53 -6.17 -8.14
N LYS A 108 -7.46 -6.98 -9.22
CA LYS A 108 -8.04 -6.61 -10.53
C LYS A 108 -9.55 -6.39 -10.47
N SER A 109 -10.25 -7.14 -9.63
CA SER A 109 -11.71 -7.27 -9.71
C SER A 109 -12.47 -6.09 -9.10
N ALA A 110 -11.81 -5.21 -8.36
CA ALA A 110 -12.49 -4.36 -7.39
C ALA A 110 -12.46 -2.85 -7.68
N LEU A 111 -12.10 -2.46 -8.90
CA LEU A 111 -12.43 -1.15 -9.45
C LEU A 111 -13.92 -1.15 -9.83
N VAL A 112 -14.77 -0.94 -8.82
CA VAL A 112 -16.24 -0.77 -8.92
C VAL A 112 -16.50 0.56 -8.19
N THR A 113 -16.96 1.66 -8.80
CA THR A 113 -18.17 1.83 -9.62
C THR A 113 -18.03 3.12 -10.45
N THR A 114 -18.75 3.23 -11.58
CA THR A 114 -18.83 4.40 -12.50
C THR A 114 -17.52 4.80 -13.22
N GLU A 115 -17.11 3.96 -14.17
CA GLU A 115 -16.43 4.33 -15.44
C GLU A 115 -15.15 5.20 -15.42
N GLU A 116 -14.48 5.49 -14.31
CA GLU A 116 -13.26 6.33 -14.39
C GLU A 116 -12.06 5.58 -15.05
N PHE A 117 -12.03 4.24 -14.99
CA PHE A 117 -10.95 3.45 -15.57
C PHE A 117 -11.46 2.34 -16.51
N ALA A 118 -11.24 2.56 -17.80
CA ALA A 118 -11.38 1.53 -18.83
C ALA A 118 -10.33 0.43 -18.66
N ASP A 119 -10.55 -0.72 -19.27
CA ASP A 119 -9.50 -1.74 -19.37
C ASP A 119 -8.26 -1.16 -20.08
N PRO A 120 -7.03 -1.56 -19.67
CA PRO A 120 -6.72 -2.66 -18.77
C PRO A 120 -6.65 -2.29 -17.28
N LYS A 121 -7.26 -3.11 -16.42
CA LYS A 121 -7.23 -2.89 -14.96
C LYS A 121 -5.81 -3.03 -14.36
N PRO A 122 -5.34 -2.04 -13.59
CA PRO A 122 -4.02 -2.07 -12.95
C PRO A 122 -3.96 -3.11 -11.84
N VAL A 123 -2.77 -3.67 -11.63
CA VAL A 123 -2.47 -4.68 -10.59
C VAL A 123 -1.58 -4.13 -9.47
N VAL A 124 -0.86 -3.05 -9.76
CA VAL A 124 -0.02 -2.31 -8.82
C VAL A 124 -0.20 -0.83 -9.12
N TRP A 125 -0.42 -0.04 -8.08
CA TRP A 125 -0.34 1.42 -8.14
C TRP A 125 0.97 1.88 -7.51
N THR A 126 1.72 2.74 -8.18
CA THR A 126 2.86 3.43 -7.58
C THR A 126 2.45 4.84 -7.17
N VAL A 127 3.12 5.38 -6.14
CA VAL A 127 2.90 6.74 -5.66
C VAL A 127 4.22 7.50 -5.74
N ASP A 128 4.21 8.66 -6.36
CA ASP A 128 5.36 9.56 -6.47
C ASP A 128 4.92 11.03 -6.32
N ASP A 129 5.83 11.96 -6.62
CA ASP A 129 5.60 13.40 -6.53
C ASP A 129 4.53 13.91 -7.50
N ALA A 130 4.29 13.20 -8.62
CA ALA A 130 3.30 13.57 -9.62
C ALA A 130 1.91 13.04 -9.27
N GLY A 131 1.83 11.85 -8.66
CA GLY A 131 0.55 11.28 -8.27
C GLY A 131 0.57 9.77 -8.08
N LEU A 132 -0.56 9.16 -8.42
CA LEU A 132 -0.79 7.73 -8.41
C LEU A 132 -0.73 7.20 -9.84
N HIS A 133 0.08 6.18 -10.09
CA HIS A 133 0.24 5.56 -11.41
C HIS A 133 -0.14 4.09 -11.37
N GLY A 134 -1.15 3.70 -12.12
CA GLY A 134 -1.66 2.34 -12.20
C GLY A 134 -0.94 1.55 -13.29
N TRP A 135 -0.37 0.41 -12.93
CA TRP A 135 0.42 -0.44 -13.83
C TRP A 135 -0.25 -1.78 -14.11
N SER A 136 -0.12 -2.25 -15.35
CA SER A 136 -0.60 -3.55 -15.82
C SER A 136 0.59 -4.43 -16.24
N PRO A 137 0.55 -5.77 -16.06
CA PRO A 137 1.68 -6.64 -16.42
C PRO A 137 1.98 -6.67 -17.92
N ASP A 138 1.00 -6.32 -18.75
CA ASP A 138 1.08 -6.42 -20.21
C ASP A 138 1.46 -5.09 -20.87
N HIS A 139 1.74 -4.04 -20.08
CA HIS A 139 2.04 -2.70 -20.57
C HIS A 139 3.31 -2.15 -19.91
N GLU A 140 4.18 -1.55 -20.72
CA GLU A 140 5.47 -0.99 -20.27
C GLU A 140 5.33 0.40 -19.61
N ARG A 141 4.15 1.02 -19.73
CA ARG A 141 3.84 2.35 -19.16
C ARG A 141 2.63 2.26 -18.23
N PRO A 142 2.44 3.25 -17.33
CA PRO A 142 1.20 3.37 -16.56
C PRO A 142 -0.01 3.35 -17.50
N VAL A 143 -0.99 2.52 -17.18
CA VAL A 143 -2.26 2.43 -17.92
C VAL A 143 -3.25 3.47 -17.42
N HIS A 144 -3.09 3.94 -16.18
CA HIS A 144 -3.85 5.02 -15.59
C HIS A 144 -2.98 5.92 -14.74
N GLU A 145 -3.30 7.20 -14.72
CA GLU A 145 -2.59 8.21 -13.93
C GLU A 145 -3.61 9.09 -13.19
N LEU A 146 -3.39 9.26 -11.90
CA LEU A 146 -4.18 10.07 -10.98
C LEU A 146 -3.27 11.12 -10.36
N PRO A 147 -3.14 12.29 -10.98
CA PRO A 147 -2.29 13.35 -10.47
C PRO A 147 -2.86 13.94 -9.17
N TRP A 148 -2.01 14.42 -8.27
CA TRP A 148 -2.40 14.86 -6.92
C TRP A 148 -3.48 15.93 -6.91
N GLU A 149 -3.50 16.83 -7.91
CA GLU A 149 -4.46 17.91 -8.04
C GLU A 149 -5.88 17.40 -8.26
N ARG A 150 -6.02 16.21 -8.87
CA ARG A 150 -7.32 15.56 -9.06
C ARG A 150 -7.79 14.85 -7.80
N ILE A 151 -6.89 14.45 -6.92
CA ILE A 151 -7.24 13.69 -5.72
C ILE A 151 -7.74 14.66 -4.64
N ARG A 152 -8.98 14.47 -4.19
CA ARG A 152 -9.60 15.29 -3.14
C ARG A 152 -9.42 14.68 -1.77
N SER A 153 -9.59 13.38 -1.62
CA SER A 153 -9.38 12.70 -0.34
C SER A 153 -9.21 11.19 -0.49
N PHE A 154 -8.69 10.57 0.58
CA PHE A 154 -8.65 9.13 0.76
C PHE A 154 -9.51 8.75 1.95
N ALA A 155 -10.37 7.75 1.79
CA ALA A 155 -11.19 7.17 2.85
C ALA A 155 -11.19 5.64 2.74
N LEU A 156 -11.78 4.95 3.72
CA LEU A 156 -12.00 3.52 3.61
C LEU A 156 -13.30 3.27 2.83
N ALA A 157 -13.27 2.30 1.93
CA ALA A 157 -14.48 1.84 1.27
C ALA A 157 -15.23 0.90 2.21
N GLU A 158 -16.45 1.29 2.54
CA GLU A 158 -17.34 0.57 3.44
C GLU A 158 -18.37 -0.25 2.66
N THR A 159 -18.76 -1.39 3.22
CA THR A 159 -19.98 -2.10 2.85
C THR A 159 -20.67 -2.60 4.11
N GLN A 160 -21.98 -2.80 4.06
CA GLN A 160 -22.72 -3.49 5.10
C GLN A 160 -22.93 -4.94 4.70
N GLU A 161 -22.39 -5.86 5.48
CA GLU A 161 -22.55 -7.30 5.29
C GLU A 161 -23.16 -7.91 6.57
N ARG A 162 -24.35 -8.50 6.45
CA ARG A 162 -25.08 -9.12 7.58
C ARG A 162 -25.23 -8.20 8.82
N GLY A 163 -25.48 -6.92 8.59
CA GLY A 163 -25.65 -5.93 9.67
C GLY A 163 -24.35 -5.49 10.35
N GLN A 164 -23.18 -5.94 9.86
CA GLN A 164 -21.87 -5.46 10.31
C GLN A 164 -21.22 -4.57 9.25
N GLN A 165 -20.60 -3.49 9.72
CA GLN A 165 -19.78 -2.60 8.90
C GLN A 165 -18.46 -3.29 8.57
N ARG A 166 -18.17 -3.43 7.26
CA ARG A 166 -16.95 -4.06 6.77
C ARG A 166 -16.23 -3.14 5.81
N TYR A 167 -14.94 -2.92 6.07
CA TYR A 167 -14.07 -2.20 5.15
C TYR A 167 -13.37 -3.19 4.21
N TRP A 168 -13.43 -2.88 2.91
CA TRP A 168 -12.95 -3.78 1.87
C TRP A 168 -11.94 -3.13 0.92
N GLY A 169 -11.78 -1.80 0.96
CA GLY A 169 -10.86 -1.08 0.09
C GLY A 169 -10.55 0.35 0.55
N ILE A 170 -9.89 1.10 -0.32
CA ILE A 170 -9.57 2.51 -0.18
C ILE A 170 -10.37 3.28 -1.22
N TRP A 171 -11.23 4.17 -0.75
CA TRP A 171 -11.96 5.13 -1.56
C TRP A 171 -11.06 6.32 -1.86
N VAL A 172 -10.76 6.55 -3.13
CA VAL A 172 -10.05 7.72 -3.65
C VAL A 172 -11.10 8.64 -4.26
N ASN A 173 -11.37 9.77 -3.61
CA ASN A 173 -12.29 10.76 -4.14
C ASN A 173 -11.54 11.65 -5.13
N THR A 174 -12.02 11.73 -6.37
CA THR A 174 -11.40 12.52 -7.44
C THR A 174 -12.29 13.70 -7.82
N SER A 175 -11.75 14.69 -8.53
CA SER A 175 -12.57 15.77 -9.07
C SER A 175 -13.60 15.33 -10.12
N ARG A 176 -13.47 14.10 -10.64
CA ARG A 176 -14.34 13.55 -11.69
C ARG A 176 -15.25 12.43 -11.20
N GLY A 177 -15.14 12.04 -9.93
CA GLY A 177 -15.89 10.94 -9.38
C GLY A 177 -15.12 10.27 -8.25
N HIS A 178 -15.02 8.95 -8.31
CA HIS A 178 -14.32 8.19 -7.30
C HIS A 178 -13.80 6.88 -7.85
N VAL A 179 -12.75 6.41 -7.20
CA VAL A 179 -12.08 5.15 -7.51
C VAL A 179 -11.98 4.37 -6.22
N VAL A 180 -12.37 3.10 -6.24
CA VAL A 180 -12.07 2.19 -5.14
C VAL A 180 -10.88 1.31 -5.51
N LEU A 181 -9.84 1.38 -4.70
CA LEU A 181 -8.69 0.49 -4.76
C LEU A 181 -8.89 -0.59 -3.72
N VAL A 182 -8.67 -1.87 -4.06
CA VAL A 182 -8.66 -2.96 -3.08
C VAL A 182 -7.23 -3.45 -2.90
N PRO A 183 -6.53 -2.97 -1.86
CA PRO A 183 -5.16 -3.33 -1.62
C PRO A 183 -5.02 -4.81 -1.32
N ARG A 184 -3.99 -5.42 -1.89
CA ARG A 184 -3.51 -6.73 -1.47
C ARG A 184 -2.57 -6.56 -0.28
N THR A 185 -2.46 -7.61 0.52
CA THR A 185 -1.59 -7.62 1.70
C THR A 185 -0.14 -7.39 1.37
N THR A 186 0.39 -7.96 0.27
CA THR A 186 1.75 -7.72 -0.21
C THR A 186 1.82 -7.98 -1.71
N LEU A 187 2.90 -7.53 -2.34
CA LEU A 187 3.30 -8.00 -3.66
C LEU A 187 3.41 -9.54 -3.67
N CYS A 188 3.06 -10.13 -4.80
CA CYS A 188 3.03 -11.57 -5.09
C CYS A 188 2.07 -12.41 -4.22
N ARG A 189 1.20 -11.79 -3.42
CA ARG A 189 0.16 -12.50 -2.67
C ARG A 189 -1.22 -12.17 -3.24
N PRO A 190 -2.14 -13.16 -3.32
CA PRO A 190 -3.46 -12.95 -3.89
C PRO A 190 -4.48 -12.38 -2.89
N PHE A 191 -4.12 -12.24 -1.61
CA PHE A 191 -5.07 -11.93 -0.55
C PHE A 191 -5.19 -10.41 -0.28
N GLY A 192 -6.42 -9.90 -0.31
CA GLY A 192 -6.79 -8.55 0.13
C GLY A 192 -6.35 -8.21 1.55
N ALA A 193 -6.08 -6.93 1.78
CA ALA A 193 -5.68 -6.38 3.07
C ALA A 193 -6.85 -6.36 4.05
N GLY A 194 -6.63 -6.84 5.28
CA GLY A 194 -7.60 -6.69 6.37
C GLY A 194 -7.68 -5.26 6.91
N GLN A 195 -8.68 -4.98 7.73
CA GLN A 195 -9.03 -3.63 8.21
C GLN A 195 -7.84 -2.82 8.77
N ALA A 196 -7.08 -3.37 9.74
CA ALA A 196 -5.94 -2.67 10.33
C ALA A 196 -4.87 -2.26 9.30
N LYS A 197 -4.71 -3.04 8.21
CA LYS A 197 -3.81 -2.72 7.11
C LYS A 197 -4.39 -1.63 6.20
N LEU A 198 -5.70 -1.65 5.95
CA LEU A 198 -6.38 -0.59 5.19
C LEU A 198 -6.26 0.75 5.93
N ASP A 199 -6.45 0.77 7.25
CA ASP A 199 -6.29 1.96 8.09
C ASP A 199 -4.88 2.55 7.96
N ALA A 200 -3.87 1.70 8.09
CA ALA A 200 -2.47 2.09 7.94
C ALA A 200 -2.16 2.64 6.54
N LEU A 201 -2.70 2.03 5.48
CA LEU A 201 -2.51 2.50 4.10
C LEU A 201 -3.13 3.88 3.88
N VAL A 202 -4.36 4.11 4.35
CA VAL A 202 -5.00 5.43 4.25
C VAL A 202 -4.18 6.49 4.98
N GLN A 203 -3.63 6.17 6.16
CA GLN A 203 -2.76 7.09 6.90
C GLN A 203 -1.47 7.40 6.13
N VAL A 204 -0.84 6.39 5.51
CA VAL A 204 0.36 6.56 4.68
C VAL A 204 0.07 7.44 3.47
N LEU A 205 -1.01 7.18 2.73
CA LEU A 205 -1.39 7.98 1.55
C LEU A 205 -1.68 9.44 1.92
N ARG A 206 -2.39 9.66 3.04
CA ARG A 206 -2.62 11.01 3.58
C ARG A 206 -1.34 11.69 4.08
N ALA A 207 -0.38 10.93 4.59
CA ALA A 207 0.92 11.49 5.01
C ALA A 207 1.76 11.91 3.80
N LEU A 208 1.86 11.05 2.78
CA LEU A 208 2.57 11.35 1.52
C LEU A 208 2.01 12.59 0.85
N ARG A 209 0.68 12.69 0.74
CA ARG A 209 0.04 13.90 0.20
C ARG A 209 0.45 15.17 0.96
N ARG A 210 0.42 15.12 2.29
CA ARG A 210 0.79 16.28 3.14
C ARG A 210 2.26 16.67 2.99
N GLU A 211 3.15 15.69 2.77
CA GLU A 211 4.56 15.93 2.54
C GLU A 211 4.80 16.64 1.21
N ILE A 212 4.08 16.21 0.16
CA ILE A 212 4.12 16.82 -1.17
C ILE A 212 3.56 18.24 -1.14
N ASP A 213 2.39 18.45 -0.53
CA ASP A 213 1.77 19.78 -0.40
C ASP A 213 2.70 20.78 0.31
N ARG A 214 3.42 20.34 1.35
CA ARG A 214 4.41 21.18 2.07
C ARG A 214 5.62 21.52 1.20
N THR A 215 6.13 20.54 0.45
CA THR A 215 7.31 20.71 -0.41
C THR A 215 7.01 21.69 -1.53
N SER A 216 5.82 21.61 -2.13
CA SER A 216 5.35 22.57 -3.14
C SER A 216 5.21 23.98 -2.56
N THR A 217 4.57 24.11 -1.39
CA THR A 217 4.41 25.42 -0.72
C THR A 217 5.74 26.07 -0.35
N ALA A 218 6.73 25.29 0.10
CA ALA A 218 8.06 25.77 0.43
C ALA A 218 8.85 26.24 -0.81
N ARG A 219 8.61 25.62 -1.96
CA ARG A 219 9.25 25.98 -3.24
C ARG A 219 8.65 27.25 -3.85
N ASP A 220 7.35 27.48 -3.64
CA ASP A 220 6.62 28.63 -4.17
C ASP A 220 6.68 29.88 -3.26
N THR A 221 7.23 29.75 -2.05
CA THR A 221 7.47 30.90 -1.17
C THR A 221 8.80 31.56 -1.55
N PRO A 222 8.82 32.76 -2.17
CA PRO A 222 10.07 33.45 -2.44
C PRO A 222 10.81 33.70 -1.11
N PRO A 223 12.16 33.61 -1.09
CA PRO A 223 12.93 33.93 0.11
C PRO A 223 12.54 35.33 0.55
N SER A 224 11.89 35.43 1.72
CA SER A 224 11.42 36.69 2.27
C SER A 224 12.57 37.69 2.27
N ALA A 225 12.34 38.85 1.67
CA ALA A 225 13.28 39.98 1.62
C ALA A 225 13.73 40.43 3.03
N ALA A 226 13.10 39.95 4.10
CA ALA A 226 13.52 40.15 5.48
C ALA A 226 14.87 39.48 5.85
N ALA A 227 15.36 38.51 5.08
CA ALA A 227 16.68 37.88 5.32
C ALA A 227 17.87 38.66 4.73
N ARG A 228 17.64 39.78 4.01
CA ARG A 228 18.68 40.72 3.58
C ARG A 228 18.45 42.10 4.20
N ALA A 229 18.44 42.18 5.53
CA ALA A 229 18.80 43.44 6.18
C ALA A 229 20.34 43.61 6.07
N PRO A 230 20.84 44.69 5.44
CA PRO A 230 22.28 44.88 5.27
C PRO A 230 22.93 45.16 6.64
N ALA A 231 24.00 44.42 6.94
CA ALA A 231 24.89 44.60 8.08
C ALA A 231 25.73 45.90 8.00
N HIS A 232 25.16 47.01 7.54
CA HIS A 232 25.86 48.28 7.35
C HIS A 232 25.50 49.39 8.36
N THR A 233 24.48 49.21 9.19
CA THR A 233 24.03 50.29 10.10
C THR A 233 24.70 50.25 11.48
N ALA A 234 25.35 49.15 11.86
CA ALA A 234 25.97 49.00 13.18
C ALA A 234 27.36 49.67 13.32
N ARG A 235 28.04 49.97 12.20
CA ARG A 235 29.41 50.56 12.24
C ARG A 235 29.44 52.09 12.28
N ARG A 236 28.33 52.78 12.00
CA ARG A 236 28.30 54.26 11.93
C ARG A 236 28.06 54.93 13.30
N ARG A 237 27.26 54.31 14.19
CA ARG A 237 26.99 54.86 15.53
C ARG A 237 28.17 54.74 16.52
N ALA A 238 29.06 53.77 16.34
CA ALA A 238 30.24 53.62 17.19
C ALA A 238 31.37 54.64 16.89
N ARG A 239 31.30 55.34 15.75
CA ARG A 239 32.33 56.32 15.36
C ARG A 239 31.96 57.76 15.74
N GLU A 240 30.68 58.07 15.93
CA GLU A 240 30.21 59.40 16.34
C GLU A 240 30.30 59.63 17.86
N GLN A 241 30.28 58.59 18.70
CA GLN A 241 30.43 58.74 20.16
C GLN A 241 31.87 58.92 20.64
N ARG A 242 32.88 58.83 19.76
CA ARG A 242 34.30 59.00 20.12
C ARG A 242 34.88 60.38 19.80
N ALA A 243 34.07 61.30 19.26
CA ALA A 243 34.54 62.61 18.81
C ALA A 243 34.13 63.80 19.69
N THR A 244 33.37 63.57 20.77
CA THR A 244 32.98 64.62 21.74
C THR A 244 33.58 64.32 23.10
N GLY A 245 34.90 64.49 23.19
CA GLY A 245 35.59 64.70 24.47
C GLY A 245 35.50 66.18 24.85
N PRO A 246 35.02 66.54 26.05
CA PRO A 246 35.12 67.91 26.54
C PRO A 246 36.56 68.20 26.93
N GLY A 247 37.11 69.30 26.39
CA GLY A 247 38.41 69.82 26.73
C GLY A 247 38.46 70.30 28.18
N ASP A 248 39.40 69.75 28.93
CA ASP A 248 39.82 70.29 30.22
C ASP A 248 40.53 71.62 30.00
N THR A 249 39.98 72.67 30.60
CA THR A 249 40.57 74.01 30.66
C THR A 249 40.64 74.41 32.12
N ALA A 250 41.86 74.46 32.69
CA ALA A 250 42.32 75.34 33.79
C ALA A 250 43.66 74.79 34.29
N LEU A 251 44.82 75.44 34.09
CA LEU A 251 45.34 76.63 34.80
C LEU A 251 45.42 76.46 36.32
N GLY A 252 46.66 76.46 36.84
CA GLY A 252 47.00 76.48 38.26
C GLY A 252 48.37 75.88 38.51
#